data_AF-A0AAN9YSI2-F1
#
_entry.id   AF-A0AAN9YSI2-F1
#
_cell.length_a   1.000
_cell.length_b   1.000
_cell.length_c   1.000
_cell.angle_alpha   90.00
_cell.angle_beta   90.00
_cell.angle_gamma   90.00
#
_symmetry.space_group_name_H-M   'P 1'
#
loop_
_entity.id
_entity.type
_entity.pdbx_description
1 polymer ?
#
loop_
_entity_poly.entity_id
_entity_poly.type
_entity_poly.pdbx_seq_one_letter_code
_entity_poly.pdbx_strand_id
1 'polypeptide(L)'
;MASATSTGVPPQQQHPALRRTITSTTADTEASSAPSTAIGSPIDSPRPSASSTSLSSMSEMGDSGLKTNKPFGKLIDTYGNEFQVPDYTIKDIHDAIPKHCFERSAATSLYYVFRDIASLATTFYLFHTYLTPENVPSTAARAALWGVYAFVQGLFGTGIWVLAHECGHQAFSTSKVLNDTVGWVLHSSLLVPYFSWKISHGKHHKATGNMARDMVFVPKTREERASRIGRLAHELSELGEETPIVTLIHLIGQQLIGWPNYLLTNITGHNFHERQREGRGRGKHNGFGGGVNHFSPSSPLYEAKDAKLILLSDLGLALTATALIYLGNTFGWKNMLVWYFLPYLWVNHWLVAITFLQHTDPSLPHYMPESWNYIRGAAATIDREFGFIGRQLLHGIIETHVLHHYVSTIPFYNADEASEAIKKVMGRHYRSDVEGGSFGFIRAMWRSARWCQWVEPSEGAKGEGKGVLFFRNTNGLGPKPVKMSPPSESAVAQ
;
A
#
# COMPACT_ATOMS: atom_id res chain seq x y z
N MET A 1 41.61 23.67 -34.66
CA MET A 1 41.97 24.28 -33.36
C MET A 1 40.72 24.27 -32.49
N ALA A 2 40.89 23.86 -31.24
CA ALA A 2 39.84 23.60 -30.27
C ALA A 2 39.13 24.86 -29.75
N SER A 3 37.96 24.65 -29.12
CA SER A 3 37.45 25.25 -27.85
C SER A 3 35.91 25.36 -27.92
N ALA A 4 35.07 25.13 -26.92
CA ALA A 4 35.09 24.38 -25.67
C ALA A 4 33.62 24.36 -25.19
N THR A 5 33.20 23.27 -24.55
CA THR A 5 31.90 23.07 -23.91
C THR A 5 31.83 23.79 -22.56
N SER A 6 30.65 24.30 -22.18
CA SER A 6 30.30 24.52 -20.77
C SER A 6 28.85 24.14 -20.49
N THR A 7 28.69 23.13 -19.64
CA THR A 7 27.48 22.65 -18.98
C THR A 7 27.05 23.62 -17.87
N GLY A 8 25.80 24.08 -17.91
CA GLY A 8 25.18 24.87 -16.84
C GLY A 8 24.02 24.09 -16.21
N VAL A 9 24.17 23.73 -14.95
CA VAL A 9 23.13 23.21 -14.06
C VAL A 9 22.16 24.35 -13.71
N PRO A 10 20.83 24.21 -13.84
CA PRO A 10 19.91 25.21 -13.31
C PRO A 10 19.73 25.05 -11.79
N PRO A 11 19.56 26.17 -11.04
CA PRO A 11 19.62 26.17 -9.59
C PRO A 11 18.36 25.58 -8.95
N GLN A 12 18.56 24.86 -7.84
CA GLN A 12 17.50 24.38 -6.94
C GLN A 12 16.63 25.55 -6.47
N GLN A 13 15.35 25.53 -6.86
CA GLN A 13 14.32 26.32 -6.18
C GLN A 13 14.02 25.66 -4.84
N GLN A 14 14.33 26.37 -3.75
CA GLN A 14 13.84 26.05 -2.42
C GLN A 14 12.31 26.25 -2.41
N HIS A 15 11.57 25.14 -2.40
CA HIS A 15 10.14 25.18 -2.09
C HIS A 15 9.96 25.38 -0.58
N PRO A 16 9.00 26.22 -0.14
CA PRO A 16 8.73 26.41 1.27
C PRO A 16 8.09 25.14 1.84
N ALA A 17 8.85 24.39 2.63
CA ALA A 17 8.33 23.30 3.43
C ALA A 17 7.32 23.87 4.45
N LEU A 18 6.05 23.51 4.32
CA LEU A 18 5.05 23.69 5.37
C LEU A 18 5.40 22.74 6.52
N ARG A 19 6.34 23.18 7.36
CA ARG A 19 6.76 22.50 8.59
C ARG A 19 5.61 22.53 9.59
N ARG A 20 5.27 21.37 10.19
CA ARG A 20 4.35 21.31 11.35
C ARG A 20 4.92 22.18 12.48
N THR A 21 4.16 23.17 12.93
CA THR A 21 4.52 23.99 14.09
C THR A 21 4.37 23.15 15.37
N ILE A 22 5.50 22.83 16.01
CA ILE A 22 5.53 22.18 17.32
C ILE A 22 5.31 23.26 18.38
N THR A 23 4.20 23.20 19.10
CA THR A 23 4.03 23.94 20.36
C THR A 23 4.63 23.11 21.49
N SER A 24 5.81 23.52 21.99
CA SER A 24 6.38 23.00 23.23
C SER A 24 5.80 23.77 24.42
N THR A 25 5.11 23.10 25.32
CA THR A 25 4.89 23.59 26.69
C THR A 25 5.78 22.78 27.62
N THR A 26 6.90 23.39 28.01
CA THR A 26 7.73 22.99 29.14
C THR A 26 7.04 23.38 30.44
N ALA A 27 6.86 22.43 31.35
CA ALA A 27 6.66 22.71 32.76
C ALA A 27 7.43 21.66 33.56
N ASP A 28 8.51 22.12 34.19
CA ASP A 28 9.34 21.36 35.13
C ASP A 28 8.57 21.10 36.43
N THR A 29 8.73 19.91 37.00
CA THR A 29 8.76 19.73 38.46
C THR A 29 9.37 18.38 38.81
N GLU A 30 10.54 18.42 39.43
CA GLU A 30 11.16 17.30 40.15
C GLU A 30 10.50 17.10 41.52
N ALA A 31 10.34 15.85 41.96
CA ALA A 31 10.85 15.36 43.26
C ALA A 31 10.40 13.92 43.62
N SER A 32 11.38 13.14 44.10
CA SER A 32 11.31 12.16 45.21
C SER A 32 10.90 10.68 45.00
N SER A 33 11.95 9.88 44.82
CA SER A 33 12.32 8.54 45.33
C SER A 33 11.47 7.69 46.33
N ALA A 34 11.52 6.36 46.06
CA ALA A 34 11.69 5.17 46.96
C ALA A 34 10.47 4.18 47.13
N PRO A 35 10.64 2.92 47.61
CA PRO A 35 10.96 1.73 46.80
C PRO A 35 10.09 0.45 47.03
N SER A 36 10.19 -0.51 46.09
CA SER A 36 10.07 -2.00 46.16
C SER A 36 9.06 -2.72 47.09
N THR A 37 8.28 -3.64 46.52
CA THR A 37 8.19 -5.06 46.99
C THR A 37 7.76 -6.02 45.87
N ALA A 38 8.48 -7.15 45.77
CA ALA A 38 8.20 -8.34 44.97
C ALA A 38 7.11 -9.21 45.66
N ILE A 39 6.34 -10.09 45.00
CA ILE A 39 6.55 -11.52 44.65
C ILE A 39 5.10 -12.01 44.27
N GLY A 40 4.80 -12.91 43.34
CA GLY A 40 5.60 -13.81 42.51
C GLY A 40 4.74 -14.61 41.52
N SER A 41 5.43 -15.37 40.67
CA SER A 41 4.85 -16.39 39.77
C SER A 41 4.88 -17.77 40.43
N PRO A 42 4.10 -18.73 39.91
CA PRO A 42 4.74 -19.92 39.38
C PRO A 42 4.19 -20.37 38.01
N ILE A 43 5.14 -20.57 37.10
CA ILE A 43 5.32 -21.73 36.22
C ILE A 43 4.03 -22.41 35.73
N ASP A 44 3.71 -22.14 34.47
CA ASP A 44 3.55 -23.20 33.48
C ASP A 44 4.22 -22.74 32.19
N SER A 45 5.03 -23.59 31.59
CA SER A 45 5.90 -23.26 30.47
C SER A 45 5.30 -23.75 29.15
N PRO A 46 4.71 -22.90 28.29
CA PRO A 46 4.56 -23.24 26.90
C PRO A 46 5.91 -23.00 26.21
N ARG A 47 6.39 -24.02 25.51
CA ARG A 47 7.51 -23.97 24.55
C ARG A 47 7.59 -22.62 23.83
N PRO A 48 8.80 -22.07 23.57
CA PRO A 48 8.94 -20.81 22.87
C PRO A 48 8.24 -20.91 21.50
N SER A 49 7.22 -20.08 21.34
CA SER A 49 6.48 -19.92 20.10
C SER A 49 7.41 -19.39 19.01
N ALA A 50 7.49 -20.10 17.88
CA ALA A 50 8.12 -19.62 16.64
C ALA A 50 7.27 -18.53 15.94
N SER A 51 6.73 -17.59 16.72
CA SER A 51 5.97 -16.43 16.26
C SER A 51 6.58 -15.10 16.73
N SER A 52 7.83 -15.15 17.21
CA SER A 52 8.64 -13.98 17.52
C SER A 52 10.00 -14.10 16.83
N THR A 53 10.01 -14.18 15.50
CA THR A 53 11.19 -13.75 14.77
C THR A 53 11.30 -12.24 14.93
N SER A 54 12.13 -11.82 15.90
CA SER A 54 12.59 -10.45 16.05
C SER A 54 13.21 -9.96 14.73
N LEU A 55 13.14 -8.65 14.49
CA LEU A 55 13.77 -7.95 13.34
C LEU A 55 15.24 -8.37 13.11
N SER A 56 15.91 -8.86 14.16
CA SER A 56 17.23 -9.50 14.14
C SER A 56 17.37 -10.64 13.13
N SER A 57 16.29 -11.39 12.89
CA SER A 57 16.29 -12.49 11.89
C SER A 57 16.15 -11.98 10.45
N MET A 58 15.69 -10.74 10.26
CA MET A 58 15.62 -10.11 8.94
C MET A 58 16.93 -9.40 8.58
N SER A 59 17.71 -8.94 9.57
CA SER A 59 19.08 -8.47 9.33
C SER A 59 20.02 -9.60 8.88
N GLU A 60 19.84 -10.83 9.37
CA GLU A 60 20.64 -11.97 8.93
C GLU A 60 20.34 -12.40 7.48
N MET A 61 19.11 -12.19 6.98
CA MET A 61 18.79 -12.39 5.56
C MET A 61 19.32 -11.28 4.64
N GLY A 62 19.81 -10.17 5.20
CA GLY A 62 20.34 -9.02 4.44
C GLY A 62 21.86 -9.00 4.26
N ASP A 63 22.60 -9.83 4.99
CA ASP A 63 24.06 -9.71 5.10
C ASP A 63 24.84 -10.67 4.17
N SER A 64 24.15 -11.59 3.49
CA SER A 64 24.79 -12.51 2.54
C SER A 64 24.77 -11.96 1.11
N GLY A 65 25.80 -11.20 0.74
CA GLY A 65 26.25 -11.15 -0.66
C GLY A 65 26.35 -9.79 -1.35
N LEU A 66 26.52 -8.67 -0.65
CA LEU A 66 26.92 -7.39 -1.26
C LEU A 66 28.40 -7.41 -1.66
N LYS A 67 28.73 -8.20 -2.69
CA LYS A 67 29.96 -8.13 -3.53
C LYS A 67 30.02 -9.40 -4.41
N THR A 68 29.13 -9.50 -5.38
CA THR A 68 29.48 -10.25 -6.59
C THR A 68 29.36 -9.32 -7.78
N ASN A 69 30.48 -9.08 -8.46
CA ASN A 69 30.58 -8.41 -9.76
C ASN A 69 29.88 -9.27 -10.82
N LYS A 70 28.58 -9.53 -10.69
CA LYS A 70 27.78 -10.10 -11.77
C LYS A 70 27.27 -8.91 -12.59
N PRO A 71 27.63 -8.80 -13.88
CA PRO A 71 27.13 -7.72 -14.70
C PRO A 71 25.62 -7.90 -14.90
N PHE A 72 24.82 -7.03 -14.29
CA PHE A 72 23.36 -6.95 -14.50
C PHE A 72 23.01 -6.58 -15.95
N GLY A 73 24.00 -6.17 -16.75
CA GLY A 73 23.79 -5.60 -18.06
C GLY A 73 23.16 -4.21 -17.97
N LYS A 74 22.60 -3.73 -19.08
CA LYS A 74 21.94 -2.43 -19.15
C LYS A 74 20.46 -2.63 -18.77
N LEU A 75 20.08 -2.10 -17.61
CA LEU A 75 18.70 -2.10 -17.13
C LEU A 75 18.07 -0.75 -17.43
N ILE A 76 16.88 -0.76 -18.04
CA ILE A 76 16.19 0.45 -18.48
C ILE A 76 14.76 0.41 -17.97
N ASP A 77 14.43 1.42 -17.16
CA ASP A 77 13.08 1.63 -16.65
C ASP A 77 12.11 2.01 -17.78
N THR A 78 10.83 2.10 -17.45
CA THR A 78 9.80 2.34 -18.48
C THR A 78 9.80 3.79 -18.99
N TYR A 79 10.42 4.73 -18.27
CA TYR A 79 10.66 6.08 -18.78
C TYR A 79 11.87 6.16 -19.73
N GLY A 80 12.68 5.10 -19.82
CA GLY A 80 13.89 5.05 -20.63
C GLY A 80 15.17 5.41 -19.88
N ASN A 81 15.09 5.58 -18.55
CA ASN A 81 16.26 5.89 -17.73
C ASN A 81 17.04 4.62 -17.38
N GLU A 82 18.35 4.77 -17.22
CA GLU A 82 19.19 3.69 -16.72
C GLU A 82 18.89 3.41 -15.24
N PHE A 83 18.58 2.16 -14.94
CA PHE A 83 18.31 1.70 -13.59
C PHE A 83 19.54 1.00 -13.01
N GLN A 84 19.88 1.34 -11.78
CA GLN A 84 20.90 0.63 -11.02
C GLN A 84 20.25 -0.05 -9.82
N VAL A 85 20.66 -1.28 -9.56
CA VAL A 85 20.17 -2.06 -8.43
C VAL A 85 20.72 -1.44 -7.14
N PRO A 86 19.90 -1.27 -6.09
CA PRO A 86 20.36 -0.80 -4.79
C PRO A 86 21.55 -1.59 -4.24
N ASP A 87 22.54 -0.86 -3.72
CA ASP A 87 23.81 -1.38 -3.18
C ASP A 87 24.03 -1.07 -1.68
N TYR A 88 23.03 -0.52 -0.99
CA TYR A 88 23.00 -0.30 0.46
C TYR A 88 22.32 -1.45 1.21
N THR A 89 22.54 -1.51 2.52
CA THR A 89 21.96 -2.52 3.43
C THR A 89 20.76 -1.98 4.20
N ILE A 90 20.01 -2.88 4.86
CA ILE A 90 18.96 -2.47 5.80
C ILE A 90 19.53 -1.75 7.02
N LYS A 91 20.77 -2.10 7.39
CA LYS A 91 21.47 -1.50 8.51
C LYS A 91 21.78 -0.03 8.22
N ASP A 92 22.24 0.30 7.01
CA ASP A 92 22.51 1.68 6.61
C ASP A 92 21.25 2.56 6.72
N ILE A 93 20.09 2.00 6.33
CA ILE A 93 18.78 2.66 6.46
C ILE A 93 18.43 2.89 7.94
N HIS A 94 18.54 1.87 8.78
CA HIS A 94 18.23 1.99 10.22
C HIS A 94 19.16 2.96 10.95
N ASP A 95 20.46 2.91 10.66
CA ASP A 95 21.48 3.74 11.31
C ASP A 95 21.32 5.23 10.97
N ALA A 96 20.75 5.54 9.79
CA ALA A 96 20.49 6.92 9.39
C ALA A 96 19.30 7.56 10.13
N ILE A 97 18.33 6.75 10.59
CA ILE A 97 17.09 7.27 11.19
C ILE A 97 17.36 7.69 12.65
N PRO A 98 16.98 8.93 13.04
CA PRO A 98 17.06 9.37 14.44
C PRO A 98 16.30 8.44 15.39
N LYS A 99 16.88 8.15 16.56
CA LYS A 99 16.33 7.16 17.51
C LYS A 99 14.92 7.52 18.00
N HIS A 100 14.63 8.81 18.20
CA HIS A 100 13.32 9.27 18.67
C HIS A 100 12.21 9.03 17.63
N CYS A 101 12.55 8.90 16.34
CA CYS A 101 11.54 8.57 15.32
C CYS A 101 10.88 7.20 15.56
N PHE A 102 11.54 6.28 16.28
CA PHE A 102 10.99 4.97 16.63
C PHE A 102 10.08 4.99 17.87
N GLU A 103 9.94 6.13 18.54
CA GLU A 103 9.11 6.25 19.73
C GLU A 103 7.63 6.29 19.36
N ARG A 104 6.87 5.36 19.94
CA ARG A 104 5.44 5.17 19.66
C ARG A 104 4.62 5.57 20.88
N SER A 105 3.92 6.69 20.77
CA SER A 105 3.06 7.27 21.80
C SER A 105 1.59 6.88 21.59
N ALA A 106 1.05 6.04 22.49
CA ALA A 106 -0.37 5.69 22.49
C ALA A 106 -1.28 6.91 22.62
N ALA A 107 -0.90 7.88 23.47
CA ALA A 107 -1.66 9.10 23.68
C ALA A 107 -1.76 9.94 22.39
N THR A 108 -0.64 10.09 21.68
CA THR A 108 -0.62 10.82 20.40
C THR A 108 -1.49 10.12 19.36
N SER A 109 -1.33 8.81 19.19
CA SER A 109 -2.10 8.06 18.20
C SER A 109 -3.61 8.05 18.52
N LEU A 110 -3.99 7.91 19.80
CA LEU A 110 -5.40 8.01 20.23
C LEU A 110 -5.97 9.42 20.07
N TYR A 111 -5.16 10.47 20.23
CA TYR A 111 -5.58 11.84 19.92
C TYR A 111 -5.99 11.97 18.45
N TYR A 112 -5.24 11.39 17.51
CA TYR A 112 -5.59 11.41 16.09
C TYR A 112 -6.84 10.56 15.78
N VAL A 113 -7.04 9.43 16.47
CA VAL A 113 -8.31 8.68 16.38
C VAL A 113 -9.48 9.56 16.84
N PHE A 114 -9.36 10.21 18.00
CA PHE A 114 -10.38 11.11 18.50
C PHE A 114 -10.65 12.27 17.54
N ARG A 115 -9.60 12.93 17.03
CA ARG A 115 -9.69 14.03 16.07
C ARG A 115 -10.49 13.64 14.82
N ASP A 116 -10.19 12.47 14.26
CA ASP A 116 -10.83 12.01 13.03
C ASP A 116 -12.29 11.61 13.28
N ILE A 117 -12.59 10.93 14.41
CA ILE A 117 -13.98 10.63 14.82
C ILE A 117 -14.77 11.91 15.08
N ALA A 118 -14.17 12.90 15.76
CA ALA A 118 -14.81 14.18 16.02
C ALA A 118 -15.08 14.94 14.71
N SER A 119 -14.20 14.82 13.72
CA SER A 119 -14.37 15.43 12.38
C SER A 119 -15.51 14.76 11.60
N LEU A 120 -15.60 13.42 11.63
CA LEU A 120 -16.72 12.65 11.06
C LEU A 120 -18.05 13.07 11.72
N ALA A 121 -18.10 13.07 13.05
CA ALA A 121 -19.30 13.39 13.83
C ALA A 121 -19.75 14.84 13.62
N THR A 122 -18.82 15.80 13.65
CA THR A 122 -19.12 17.22 13.44
C THR A 122 -19.62 17.47 12.03
N THR A 123 -18.97 16.89 11.02
CA THR A 123 -19.39 17.03 9.62
C THR A 123 -20.78 16.43 9.42
N PHE A 124 -21.07 15.26 9.99
CA PHE A 124 -22.40 14.67 9.97
C PHE A 124 -23.44 15.55 10.63
N TYR A 125 -23.17 16.00 11.86
CA TYR A 125 -24.07 16.88 12.60
C TYR A 125 -24.42 18.14 11.80
N LEU A 126 -23.42 18.86 11.28
CA LEU A 126 -23.64 20.09 10.54
C LEU A 126 -24.49 19.87 9.28
N PHE A 127 -24.17 18.85 8.48
CA PHE A 127 -24.95 18.56 7.27
C PHE A 127 -26.35 18.06 7.60
N HIS A 128 -26.49 17.17 8.57
CA HIS A 128 -27.79 16.64 8.97
C HIS A 128 -28.71 17.73 9.54
N THR A 129 -28.18 18.64 10.36
CA THR A 129 -28.97 19.70 11.01
C THR A 129 -29.28 20.87 10.07
N TYR A 130 -28.32 21.31 9.26
CA TYR A 130 -28.48 22.55 8.50
C TYR A 130 -28.79 22.35 7.02
N LEU A 131 -28.49 21.20 6.41
CA LEU A 131 -28.79 20.95 4.99
C LEU A 131 -30.24 20.48 4.78
N THR A 132 -31.18 21.31 5.20
CA THR A 132 -32.62 21.06 5.13
C THR A 132 -33.26 21.77 3.93
N PRO A 133 -34.48 21.38 3.52
CA PRO A 133 -35.22 22.11 2.49
C PRO A 133 -35.53 23.57 2.85
N GLU A 134 -35.61 23.89 4.13
CA GLU A 134 -35.85 25.25 4.62
C GLU A 134 -34.62 26.15 4.39
N ASN A 135 -33.44 25.68 4.79
CA ASN A 135 -32.20 26.46 4.67
C ASN A 135 -31.65 26.49 3.23
N VAL A 136 -31.83 25.41 2.47
CA VAL A 136 -31.37 25.30 1.08
C VAL A 136 -32.52 24.79 0.22
N PRO A 137 -33.42 25.66 -0.29
CA PRO A 137 -34.63 25.24 -1.01
C PRO A 137 -34.38 24.48 -2.32
N SER A 138 -33.28 24.77 -3.00
CA SER A 138 -32.92 24.09 -4.27
C SER A 138 -32.50 22.64 -4.03
N THR A 139 -33.27 21.70 -4.60
CA THR A 139 -32.96 20.26 -4.55
C THR A 139 -31.60 19.93 -5.18
N ALA A 140 -31.26 20.57 -6.30
CA ALA A 140 -29.98 20.34 -6.97
C ALA A 140 -28.79 20.81 -6.11
N ALA A 141 -28.92 21.98 -5.47
CA ALA A 141 -27.90 22.48 -4.56
C ALA A 141 -27.72 21.57 -3.34
N ARG A 142 -28.83 21.09 -2.75
CA ARG A 142 -28.76 20.11 -1.65
C ARG A 142 -28.08 18.80 -2.08
N ALA A 143 -28.41 18.29 -3.26
CA ALA A 143 -27.79 17.07 -3.78
C ALA A 143 -26.27 17.23 -3.98
N ALA A 144 -25.83 18.37 -4.54
CA ALA A 144 -24.41 18.68 -4.69
C ALA A 144 -23.71 18.77 -3.32
N LEU A 145 -24.32 19.42 -2.34
CA LEU A 145 -23.78 19.52 -0.99
C LEU A 145 -23.71 18.17 -0.28
N TRP A 146 -24.70 17.29 -0.44
CA TRP A 146 -24.59 15.89 0.04
C TRP A 146 -23.48 15.11 -0.66
N GLY A 147 -23.16 15.44 -1.92
CA GLY A 147 -21.97 14.92 -2.60
C GLY A 147 -20.66 15.40 -1.97
N VAL A 148 -20.58 16.69 -1.60
CA VAL A 148 -19.43 17.25 -0.86
C VAL A 148 -19.30 16.57 0.51
N TYR A 149 -20.41 16.39 1.23
CA TYR A 149 -20.44 15.62 2.48
C TYR A 149 -19.83 14.24 2.29
N ALA A 150 -20.27 13.49 1.28
CA ALA A 150 -19.80 12.13 1.05
C ALA A 150 -18.30 12.09 0.78
N PHE A 151 -17.80 13.03 -0.02
CA PHE A 151 -16.37 13.17 -0.30
C PHE A 151 -15.55 13.48 0.96
N VAL A 152 -15.96 14.48 1.75
CA VAL A 152 -15.25 14.90 2.98
C VAL A 152 -15.28 13.81 4.05
N GLN A 153 -16.42 13.16 4.26
CA GLN A 153 -16.53 12.00 5.15
C GLN A 153 -15.64 10.85 4.69
N GLY A 154 -15.55 10.63 3.37
CA GLY A 154 -14.62 9.68 2.78
C GLY A 154 -13.16 9.96 3.16
N LEU A 155 -12.73 11.23 3.12
CA LEU A 155 -11.37 11.61 3.51
C LEU A 155 -11.06 11.31 4.97
N PHE A 156 -11.94 11.72 5.89
CA PHE A 156 -11.76 11.41 7.32
C PHE A 156 -11.86 9.90 7.59
N GLY A 157 -12.73 9.19 6.88
CA GLY A 157 -12.83 7.73 6.95
C GLY A 157 -11.55 7.03 6.47
N THR A 158 -10.90 7.55 5.43
CA THR A 158 -9.56 7.08 5.02
C THR A 158 -8.51 7.39 6.07
N GLY A 159 -8.58 8.54 6.76
CA GLY A 159 -7.74 8.83 7.93
C GLY A 159 -7.86 7.76 9.03
N ILE A 160 -9.09 7.38 9.39
CA ILE A 160 -9.36 6.27 10.32
C ILE A 160 -8.80 4.94 9.79
N TRP A 161 -8.95 4.67 8.49
CA TRP A 161 -8.39 3.48 7.86
C TRP A 161 -6.87 3.41 8.02
N VAL A 162 -6.17 4.54 7.81
CA VAL A 162 -4.71 4.65 7.96
C VAL A 162 -4.29 4.43 9.42
N LEU A 163 -5.00 5.00 10.40
CA LEU A 163 -4.68 4.78 11.82
C LEU A 163 -4.82 3.30 12.23
N ALA A 164 -5.81 2.60 11.67
CA ALA A 164 -5.96 1.16 11.88
C ALA A 164 -4.91 0.34 11.12
N HIS A 165 -4.43 0.82 9.96
CA HIS A 165 -3.27 0.26 9.28
C HIS A 165 -2.00 0.41 10.14
N GLU A 166 -1.77 1.55 10.79
CA GLU A 166 -0.67 1.79 11.73
C GLU A 166 -0.74 0.83 12.94
N CYS A 167 -1.95 0.51 13.41
CA CYS A 167 -2.15 -0.55 14.40
C CYS A 167 -1.67 -1.91 13.87
N GLY A 168 -2.00 -2.25 12.62
CA GLY A 168 -1.55 -3.48 11.96
C GLY A 168 -0.03 -3.63 11.94
N HIS A 169 0.68 -2.53 11.71
CA HIS A 169 2.15 -2.47 11.76
C HIS A 169 2.76 -2.39 13.15
N GLN A 170 1.91 -2.26 14.18
CA GLN A 170 2.35 -2.02 15.55
C GLN A 170 3.09 -0.68 15.71
N ALA A 171 2.86 0.29 14.82
CA ALA A 171 3.39 1.64 14.90
C ALA A 171 2.57 2.52 15.85
N PHE A 172 1.29 2.21 16.02
CA PHE A 172 0.34 3.01 16.80
C PHE A 172 0.73 3.18 18.28
N SER A 173 1.19 2.12 18.94
CA SER A 173 1.67 2.14 20.33
C SER A 173 2.65 1.01 20.61
N THR A 174 3.30 1.04 21.77
CA THR A 174 4.14 -0.07 22.27
C THR A 174 3.34 -1.31 22.69
N SER A 175 2.03 -1.18 22.94
CA SER A 175 1.16 -2.28 23.36
C SER A 175 0.51 -2.98 22.17
N LYS A 176 0.88 -4.24 21.94
CA LYS A 176 0.30 -5.04 20.85
C LYS A 176 -1.21 -5.26 21.01
N VAL A 177 -1.65 -5.45 22.25
CA VAL A 177 -3.08 -5.64 22.55
C VAL A 177 -3.85 -4.37 22.23
N LEU A 178 -3.36 -3.20 22.66
CA LEU A 178 -4.02 -1.93 22.34
C LEU A 178 -4.10 -1.72 20.83
N ASN A 179 -2.99 -1.94 20.11
CA ASN A 179 -2.96 -1.83 18.66
C ASN A 179 -4.00 -2.75 18.03
N ASP A 180 -4.02 -4.02 18.40
CA ASP A 180 -4.92 -4.99 17.79
C ASP A 180 -6.38 -4.76 18.14
N THR A 181 -6.69 -4.27 19.35
CA THR A 181 -8.05 -3.90 19.72
C THR A 181 -8.53 -2.67 18.95
N VAL A 182 -7.74 -1.59 18.92
CA VAL A 182 -8.10 -0.36 18.20
C VAL A 182 -8.22 -0.63 16.70
N GLY A 183 -7.22 -1.28 16.11
CA GLY A 183 -7.22 -1.64 14.70
C GLY A 183 -8.43 -2.50 14.33
N TRP A 184 -8.76 -3.52 15.15
CA TRP A 184 -9.93 -4.36 14.91
C TRP A 184 -11.24 -3.58 14.94
N VAL A 185 -11.44 -2.68 15.89
CA VAL A 185 -12.65 -1.84 15.96
C VAL A 185 -12.75 -0.91 14.75
N LEU A 186 -11.68 -0.17 14.46
CA LEU A 186 -11.68 0.85 13.41
C LEU A 186 -11.82 0.23 12.01
N HIS A 187 -11.03 -0.79 11.66
CA HIS A 187 -11.17 -1.48 10.37
C HIS A 187 -12.52 -2.19 10.23
N SER A 188 -13.03 -2.84 11.29
CA SER A 188 -14.35 -3.48 11.21
C SER A 188 -15.46 -2.47 10.90
N SER A 189 -15.42 -1.28 11.51
CA SER A 189 -16.39 -0.19 11.25
C SER A 189 -16.38 0.29 9.79
N LEU A 190 -15.27 0.07 9.08
CA LEU A 190 -15.08 0.34 7.66
C LEU A 190 -15.15 -0.95 6.82
N LEU A 191 -15.77 -2.01 7.33
CA LEU A 191 -15.94 -3.29 6.62
C LEU A 191 -14.63 -3.91 6.11
N VAL A 192 -13.52 -3.68 6.83
CA VAL A 192 -12.21 -4.28 6.55
C VAL A 192 -11.93 -5.39 7.57
N PRO A 193 -11.61 -6.63 7.14
CA PRO A 193 -11.30 -7.71 8.07
C PRO A 193 -9.89 -7.51 8.65
N TYR A 194 -9.79 -6.87 9.81
CA TYR A 194 -8.53 -6.34 10.36
C TYR A 194 -7.38 -7.37 10.42
N PHE A 195 -7.54 -8.52 11.07
CA PHE A 195 -6.43 -9.46 11.22
C PHE A 195 -6.10 -10.17 9.91
N SER A 196 -7.13 -10.52 9.14
CA SER A 196 -6.99 -11.05 7.78
C SER A 196 -6.11 -10.14 6.93
N TRP A 197 -6.47 -8.87 6.87
CA TRP A 197 -5.72 -7.87 6.12
C TRP A 197 -4.34 -7.59 6.75
N LYS A 198 -4.23 -7.46 8.07
CA LYS A 198 -2.95 -7.27 8.78
C LYS A 198 -1.94 -8.36 8.41
N ILE A 199 -2.38 -9.62 8.35
CA ILE A 199 -1.50 -10.75 8.03
C ILE A 199 -1.10 -10.73 6.55
N SER A 200 -2.06 -10.56 5.62
CA SER A 200 -1.74 -10.52 4.18
C SER A 200 -0.90 -9.28 3.83
N HIS A 201 -1.19 -8.12 4.42
CA HIS A 201 -0.41 -6.90 4.25
C HIS A 201 1.00 -7.04 4.86
N GLY A 202 1.14 -7.68 6.03
CA GLY A 202 2.45 -8.00 6.59
C GLY A 202 3.28 -8.95 5.71
N LYS A 203 2.64 -9.81 4.92
CA LYS A 203 3.31 -10.64 3.89
C LYS A 203 3.73 -9.82 2.68
N HIS A 204 2.90 -8.87 2.24
CA HIS A 204 3.26 -7.89 1.21
C HIS A 204 4.54 -7.15 1.57
N HIS A 205 4.61 -6.49 2.73
CA HIS A 205 5.83 -5.79 3.20
C HIS A 205 7.10 -6.65 3.21
N LYS A 206 6.97 -7.96 3.45
CA LYS A 206 8.09 -8.92 3.45
C LYS A 206 8.46 -9.43 2.05
N ALA A 207 7.72 -9.06 1.03
CA ALA A 207 7.82 -9.59 -0.32
C ALA A 207 7.54 -8.56 -1.42
N THR A 208 7.40 -7.27 -1.11
CA THR A 208 7.03 -6.22 -2.06
C THR A 208 7.93 -6.28 -3.30
N GLY A 209 7.32 -6.25 -4.49
CA GLY A 209 8.02 -6.31 -5.77
C GLY A 209 8.54 -7.70 -6.15
N ASN A 210 8.27 -8.76 -5.37
CA ASN A 210 8.58 -10.15 -5.72
C ASN A 210 7.44 -10.79 -6.51
N MET A 211 7.70 -11.17 -7.77
CA MET A 211 6.69 -11.74 -8.68
C MET A 211 6.01 -13.03 -8.17
N ALA A 212 6.66 -13.78 -7.27
CA ALA A 212 6.14 -15.06 -6.79
C ALA A 212 5.50 -15.03 -5.40
N ARG A 213 5.69 -13.94 -4.65
CA ARG A 213 5.36 -13.88 -3.20
C ARG A 213 4.61 -12.62 -2.78
N ASP A 214 4.61 -11.57 -3.59
CA ASP A 214 3.90 -10.33 -3.25
C ASP A 214 2.38 -10.53 -3.27
N MET A 215 1.68 -9.91 -2.34
CA MET A 215 0.26 -10.14 -2.06
C MET A 215 -0.67 -9.14 -2.74
N VAL A 216 -0.14 -8.08 -3.35
CA VAL A 216 -0.96 -7.02 -3.95
C VAL A 216 -0.22 -6.32 -5.10
N PHE A 217 -0.96 -5.81 -6.08
CA PHE A 217 -0.47 -5.15 -7.30
C PHE A 217 0.63 -5.91 -8.05
N VAL A 218 0.64 -7.25 -8.01
CA VAL A 218 1.60 -8.05 -8.78
C VAL A 218 1.27 -7.91 -10.27
N PRO A 219 2.17 -7.33 -11.09
CA PRO A 219 1.92 -7.22 -12.50
C PRO A 219 2.05 -8.58 -13.18
N LYS A 220 1.47 -8.70 -14.35
CA LYS A 220 1.61 -9.90 -15.18
C LYS A 220 2.92 -9.84 -15.95
N THR A 221 3.53 -10.98 -16.22
CA THR A 221 4.54 -11.04 -17.28
C THR A 221 3.88 -10.92 -18.66
N ARG A 222 4.69 -10.71 -19.69
CA ARG A 222 4.20 -10.68 -21.07
C ARG A 222 3.50 -12.00 -21.47
N GLU A 223 4.07 -13.12 -21.07
CA GLU A 223 3.56 -14.46 -21.39
C GLU A 223 2.22 -14.74 -20.69
N GLU A 224 2.10 -14.34 -19.42
CA GLU A 224 0.84 -14.44 -18.67
C GLU A 224 -0.26 -13.55 -19.27
N ARG A 225 0.12 -12.39 -19.79
CA ARG A 225 -0.80 -11.49 -20.50
C ARG A 225 -1.25 -12.11 -21.82
N ALA A 226 -0.34 -12.67 -22.62
CA ALA A 226 -0.66 -13.30 -23.90
C ALA A 226 -1.53 -14.57 -23.77
N SER A 227 -1.33 -15.38 -22.72
CA SER A 227 -2.07 -16.64 -22.53
C SER A 227 -3.52 -16.47 -22.08
N ARG A 228 -3.84 -15.42 -21.32
CA ARG A 228 -5.21 -15.14 -20.87
C ARG A 228 -6.11 -14.57 -21.97
N ILE A 229 -5.49 -13.93 -22.94
CA ILE A 229 -6.21 -13.31 -24.03
C ILE A 229 -6.16 -14.31 -25.18
N GLY A 230 -7.17 -15.19 -25.27
CA GLY A 230 -7.27 -16.13 -26.40
C GLY A 230 -7.11 -15.38 -27.73
N ARG A 231 -6.50 -16.01 -28.76
CA ARG A 231 -6.07 -15.36 -30.02
C ARG A 231 -7.02 -14.29 -30.58
N LEU A 232 -8.33 -14.51 -30.56
CA LEU A 232 -9.33 -13.57 -31.07
C LEU A 232 -9.55 -12.34 -30.16
N ALA A 233 -9.49 -12.54 -28.84
CA ALA A 233 -9.45 -11.45 -27.88
C ALA A 233 -8.09 -10.73 -27.90
N HIS A 234 -7.01 -11.38 -28.37
CA HIS A 234 -5.67 -10.78 -28.41
C HIS A 234 -5.62 -9.67 -29.45
N GLU A 235 -6.22 -9.90 -30.61
CA GLU A 235 -6.40 -8.89 -31.65
C GLU A 235 -7.37 -7.77 -31.21
N LEU A 236 -8.48 -8.11 -30.53
CA LEU A 236 -9.42 -7.09 -30.00
C LEU A 236 -8.89 -6.33 -28.77
N SER A 237 -8.04 -6.96 -27.96
CA SER A 237 -7.37 -6.37 -26.81
C SER A 237 -6.20 -5.50 -27.27
N GLU A 238 -5.43 -5.90 -28.28
CA GLU A 238 -4.43 -5.03 -28.89
C GLU A 238 -5.10 -3.81 -29.54
N LEU A 239 -6.24 -3.97 -30.23
CA LEU A 239 -7.01 -2.81 -30.74
C LEU A 239 -7.67 -1.99 -29.62
N GLY A 240 -8.11 -2.62 -28.53
CA GLY A 240 -8.83 -1.99 -27.43
C GLY A 240 -7.95 -1.32 -26.39
N GLU A 241 -6.75 -1.84 -26.12
CA GLU A 241 -5.83 -1.32 -25.10
C GLU A 241 -5.09 -0.07 -25.55
N GLU A 242 -5.02 0.16 -26.87
CA GLU A 242 -4.68 1.46 -27.44
C GLU A 242 -5.77 2.52 -27.20
N THR A 243 -7.00 2.10 -26.86
CA THR A 243 -8.09 3.05 -26.67
C THR A 243 -8.09 3.62 -25.24
N PRO A 244 -8.05 4.97 -25.10
CA PRO A 244 -8.23 5.63 -23.81
C PRO A 244 -9.50 5.18 -23.06
N ILE A 245 -10.57 4.82 -23.79
CA ILE A 245 -11.84 4.44 -23.17
C ILE A 245 -11.76 3.11 -22.40
N VAL A 246 -11.01 2.12 -22.89
CA VAL A 246 -10.80 0.86 -22.15
C VAL A 246 -9.97 1.11 -20.89
N THR A 247 -8.93 1.95 -20.98
CA THR A 247 -8.16 2.36 -19.79
C THR A 247 -9.06 3.07 -18.78
N LEU A 248 -9.93 3.96 -19.22
CA LEU A 248 -10.88 4.68 -18.36
C LEU A 248 -11.87 3.73 -17.68
N ILE A 249 -12.46 2.80 -18.42
CA ILE A 249 -13.40 1.79 -17.87
C ILE A 249 -12.67 0.92 -16.83
N HIS A 250 -11.46 0.47 -17.14
CA HIS A 250 -10.66 -0.32 -16.20
C HIS A 250 -10.36 0.46 -14.91
N LEU A 251 -9.93 1.72 -15.05
CA LEU A 251 -9.62 2.58 -13.92
C LEU A 251 -10.86 2.82 -13.05
N ILE A 252 -12.01 3.17 -13.65
CA ILE A 252 -13.28 3.33 -12.92
C ILE A 252 -13.66 2.04 -12.20
N GLY A 253 -13.58 0.89 -12.89
CA GLY A 253 -13.85 -0.42 -12.28
C GLY A 253 -12.91 -0.71 -11.11
N GLN A 254 -11.61 -0.51 -11.27
CA GLN A 254 -10.63 -0.68 -10.20
C GLN A 254 -10.97 0.18 -8.98
N GLN A 255 -11.35 1.45 -9.18
CA GLN A 255 -11.68 2.34 -8.07
C GLN A 255 -12.98 2.00 -7.35
N LEU A 256 -13.99 1.49 -8.05
CA LEU A 256 -15.31 1.20 -7.47
C LEU A 256 -15.40 -0.20 -6.87
N ILE A 257 -14.79 -1.21 -7.50
CA ILE A 257 -14.95 -2.62 -7.14
C ILE A 257 -13.63 -3.32 -6.81
N GLY A 258 -12.48 -2.66 -6.98
CA GLY A 258 -11.16 -3.27 -6.78
C GLY A 258 -10.95 -3.79 -5.37
N TRP A 259 -11.31 -3.00 -4.35
CA TRP A 259 -11.14 -3.40 -2.95
C TRP A 259 -12.00 -4.62 -2.56
N PRO A 260 -13.34 -4.62 -2.76
CA PRO A 260 -14.14 -5.80 -2.49
C PRO A 260 -13.68 -7.03 -3.28
N ASN A 261 -13.31 -6.85 -4.56
CA ASN A 261 -12.84 -7.96 -5.39
C ASN A 261 -11.51 -8.54 -4.87
N TYR A 262 -10.58 -7.70 -4.41
CA TYR A 262 -9.34 -8.15 -3.78
C TYR A 262 -9.61 -8.99 -2.53
N LEU A 263 -10.51 -8.53 -1.65
CA LEU A 263 -10.86 -9.30 -0.44
C LEU A 263 -11.50 -10.65 -0.79
N LEU A 264 -12.41 -10.66 -1.78
CA LEU A 264 -13.17 -11.85 -2.17
C LEU A 264 -12.38 -12.86 -3.00
N THR A 265 -11.37 -12.42 -3.76
CA THR A 265 -10.74 -13.28 -4.78
C THR A 265 -9.22 -13.15 -4.89
N ASN A 266 -8.60 -12.27 -4.11
CA ASN A 266 -7.15 -12.02 -4.12
C ASN A 266 -6.60 -11.68 -5.52
N ILE A 267 -7.40 -11.03 -6.37
CA ILE A 267 -7.13 -10.89 -7.82
C ILE A 267 -5.82 -10.18 -8.17
N THR A 268 -5.29 -9.33 -7.28
CA THR A 268 -4.07 -8.55 -7.50
C THR A 268 -2.82 -9.14 -6.84
N GLY A 269 -2.94 -10.27 -6.12
CA GLY A 269 -1.79 -10.94 -5.49
C GLY A 269 -1.15 -12.00 -6.38
N HIS A 270 -0.04 -12.57 -5.92
CA HIS A 270 0.59 -13.72 -6.58
C HIS A 270 -0.38 -14.92 -6.68
N ASN A 271 -0.21 -15.77 -7.71
CA ASN A 271 -1.06 -16.94 -7.94
C ASN A 271 -0.37 -18.29 -7.65
N PHE A 272 0.82 -18.28 -7.03
CA PHE A 272 1.62 -19.47 -6.71
C PHE A 272 1.22 -20.15 -5.39
N HIS A 273 -0.08 -20.46 -5.21
CA HIS A 273 -0.61 -20.97 -3.94
C HIS A 273 -0.15 -22.38 -3.57
N GLU A 274 0.18 -23.21 -4.57
CA GLU A 274 0.75 -24.55 -4.38
C GLU A 274 2.01 -24.57 -3.49
N ARG A 275 2.72 -23.43 -3.38
CA ARG A 275 3.92 -23.28 -2.54
C ARG A 275 3.62 -23.03 -1.07
N GLN A 276 2.35 -22.92 -0.67
CA GLN A 276 1.98 -22.71 0.73
C GLN A 276 2.40 -23.93 1.57
N ARG A 277 3.10 -23.66 2.68
CA ARG A 277 3.85 -24.67 3.45
C ARG A 277 3.02 -25.80 4.06
N GLU A 278 1.73 -25.55 4.30
CA GLU A 278 0.80 -26.48 4.93
C GLU A 278 -0.09 -27.18 3.88
N GLY A 279 0.18 -26.99 2.58
CA GLY A 279 -0.59 -27.61 1.48
C GLY A 279 -1.97 -27.00 1.25
N ARG A 280 -2.32 -25.89 1.91
CA ARG A 280 -3.66 -25.26 1.83
C ARG A 280 -3.97 -24.61 0.49
N GLY A 281 -2.95 -24.42 -0.35
CA GLY A 281 -3.08 -23.84 -1.68
C GLY A 281 -3.22 -24.84 -2.81
N ARG A 282 -3.24 -26.15 -2.51
CA ARG A 282 -3.42 -27.19 -3.54
C ARG A 282 -4.73 -27.01 -4.28
N GLY A 283 -4.66 -26.93 -5.62
CA GLY A 283 -5.80 -26.73 -6.51
C GLY A 283 -6.46 -25.34 -6.41
N LYS A 284 -5.85 -24.38 -5.69
CA LYS A 284 -6.41 -23.04 -5.52
C LYS A 284 -5.75 -22.02 -6.43
N HIS A 285 -6.54 -21.05 -6.87
CA HIS A 285 -6.08 -19.92 -7.67
C HIS A 285 -6.83 -18.63 -7.31
N ASN A 286 -6.29 -17.48 -7.67
CA ASN A 286 -6.98 -16.19 -7.55
C ASN A 286 -8.15 -16.09 -8.53
N GLY A 287 -9.10 -15.21 -8.23
CA GLY A 287 -10.31 -15.01 -9.02
C GLY A 287 -11.51 -15.84 -8.53
N PHE A 288 -12.67 -15.55 -9.11
CA PHE A 288 -13.91 -16.23 -8.75
C PHE A 288 -13.80 -17.75 -8.99
N GLY A 289 -14.30 -18.54 -8.03
CA GLY A 289 -14.25 -20.00 -8.07
C GLY A 289 -12.91 -20.61 -7.61
N GLY A 290 -11.85 -19.83 -7.44
CA GLY A 290 -10.51 -20.35 -7.12
C GLY A 290 -10.21 -20.56 -5.63
N GLY A 291 -11.11 -20.18 -4.73
CA GLY A 291 -11.05 -20.54 -3.31
C GLY A 291 -10.03 -19.77 -2.46
N VAL A 292 -9.47 -18.67 -2.97
CA VAL A 292 -8.53 -17.78 -2.28
C VAL A 292 -9.22 -16.46 -1.93
N ASN A 293 -9.37 -16.17 -0.65
CA ASN A 293 -10.03 -14.96 -0.16
C ASN A 293 -9.57 -14.61 1.27
N HIS A 294 -9.94 -13.42 1.73
CA HIS A 294 -9.51 -12.90 3.03
C HIS A 294 -10.37 -13.32 4.22
N PHE A 295 -11.49 -14.01 3.98
CA PHE A 295 -12.48 -14.38 5.01
C PHE A 295 -12.34 -15.84 5.45
N SER A 296 -11.78 -16.71 4.61
CA SER A 296 -11.66 -18.13 4.93
C SER A 296 -10.44 -18.43 5.81
N PRO A 297 -10.60 -19.03 7.02
CA PRO A 297 -9.46 -19.43 7.86
C PRO A 297 -8.55 -20.50 7.23
N SER A 298 -9.02 -21.20 6.19
CA SER A 298 -8.28 -22.19 5.42
C SER A 298 -7.75 -21.64 4.08
N SER A 299 -7.87 -20.34 3.86
CA SER A 299 -7.27 -19.66 2.71
C SER A 299 -5.75 -19.85 2.70
N PRO A 300 -5.10 -20.05 1.52
CA PRO A 300 -3.65 -20.17 1.44
C PRO A 300 -2.91 -18.87 1.79
N LEU A 301 -3.65 -17.76 1.95
CA LEU A 301 -3.13 -16.50 2.47
C LEU A 301 -2.67 -16.61 3.93
N TYR A 302 -3.04 -17.67 4.67
CA TYR A 302 -2.81 -17.81 6.11
C TYR A 302 -2.19 -19.15 6.50
N GLU A 303 -1.66 -19.22 7.72
CA GLU A 303 -1.20 -20.45 8.37
C GLU A 303 -2.27 -20.97 9.36
N ALA A 304 -2.15 -22.22 9.81
CA ALA A 304 -3.14 -22.83 10.71
C ALA A 304 -3.29 -22.08 12.03
N LYS A 305 -2.19 -21.52 12.54
CA LYS A 305 -2.17 -20.71 13.76
C LYS A 305 -2.99 -19.42 13.67
N ASP A 306 -3.19 -18.91 12.45
CA ASP A 306 -3.86 -17.62 12.23
C ASP A 306 -5.40 -17.76 12.23
N ALA A 307 -5.93 -18.98 12.13
CA ALA A 307 -7.35 -19.24 11.89
C ALA A 307 -8.29 -18.53 12.87
N LYS A 308 -7.94 -18.46 14.16
CA LYS A 308 -8.74 -17.76 15.17
C LYS A 308 -8.80 -16.25 14.95
N LEU A 309 -7.74 -15.66 14.42
CA LEU A 309 -7.70 -14.23 14.10
C LEU A 309 -8.53 -13.90 12.86
N ILE A 310 -8.59 -14.83 11.89
CA ILE A 310 -9.47 -14.70 10.73
C ILE A 310 -10.94 -14.70 11.17
N LEU A 311 -11.32 -15.67 12.01
CA LEU A 311 -12.67 -15.72 12.60
C LEU A 311 -13.00 -14.46 13.42
N LEU A 312 -12.02 -13.90 14.14
CA LEU A 312 -12.22 -12.66 14.87
C LEU A 312 -12.45 -11.47 13.91
N SER A 313 -11.77 -11.43 12.76
CA SER A 313 -12.02 -10.43 11.73
C SER A 313 -13.45 -10.55 11.17
N ASP A 314 -13.87 -11.77 10.86
CA ASP A 314 -15.23 -12.04 10.37
C ASP A 314 -16.30 -11.65 11.40
N LEU A 315 -16.04 -11.89 12.70
CA LEU A 315 -16.91 -11.43 13.77
C LEU A 315 -17.06 -9.90 13.78
N GLY A 316 -15.96 -9.16 13.59
CA GLY A 316 -16.00 -7.70 13.52
C GLY A 316 -16.85 -7.18 12.34
N LEU A 317 -16.74 -7.85 11.19
CA LEU A 317 -17.59 -7.57 10.03
C LEU A 317 -19.06 -7.90 10.29
N ALA A 318 -19.35 -9.04 10.90
CA ALA A 318 -20.72 -9.45 11.24
C ALA A 318 -21.38 -8.48 12.23
N LEU A 319 -20.63 -8.00 13.22
CA LEU A 319 -21.10 -6.98 14.17
C LEU A 319 -21.41 -5.66 13.46
N THR A 320 -20.52 -5.21 12.58
CA THR A 320 -20.73 -3.97 11.81
C THR A 320 -21.91 -4.11 10.85
N ALA A 321 -22.03 -5.24 10.14
CA ALA A 321 -23.17 -5.51 9.27
C ALA A 321 -24.49 -5.52 10.05
N THR A 322 -24.51 -6.12 11.24
CA THR A 322 -25.70 -6.11 12.13
C THR A 322 -26.07 -4.69 12.55
N ALA A 323 -25.08 -3.87 12.93
CA ALA A 323 -25.29 -2.47 13.26
C ALA A 323 -25.84 -1.67 12.06
N LEU A 324 -25.29 -1.88 10.86
CA LEU A 324 -25.76 -1.21 9.64
C LEU A 324 -27.18 -1.64 9.25
N ILE A 325 -27.54 -2.91 9.42
CA ILE A 325 -28.92 -3.39 9.21
C ILE A 325 -29.88 -2.74 10.20
N TYR A 326 -29.51 -2.70 11.48
CA TYR A 326 -30.30 -2.02 12.51
C TYR A 326 -30.50 -0.54 12.19
N LEU A 327 -29.42 0.18 11.84
CA LEU A 327 -29.48 1.60 11.47
C LEU A 327 -30.28 1.83 10.18
N GLY A 328 -30.14 0.96 9.17
CA GLY A 328 -30.90 1.02 7.92
C GLY A 328 -32.40 0.83 8.13
N ASN A 329 -32.79 -0.07 9.02
CA ASN A 329 -34.20 -0.30 9.38
C ASN A 329 -34.76 0.81 10.29
N THR A 330 -33.92 1.46 11.10
CA THR A 330 -34.33 2.51 12.04
C THR A 330 -34.42 3.89 11.37
N PHE A 331 -33.41 4.25 10.58
CA PHE A 331 -33.27 5.58 9.97
C PHE A 331 -33.57 5.61 8.48
N GLY A 332 -33.79 4.44 7.85
CA GLY A 332 -34.11 4.30 6.45
C GLY A 332 -32.88 4.10 5.55
N TRP A 333 -32.98 3.15 4.63
CA TRP A 333 -31.89 2.76 3.72
C TRP A 333 -31.42 3.87 2.76
N LYS A 334 -32.31 4.79 2.37
CA LYS A 334 -31.93 5.96 1.56
C LYS A 334 -31.04 6.94 2.34
N ASN A 335 -31.30 7.11 3.64
CA ASN A 335 -30.45 7.92 4.50
C ASN A 335 -29.10 7.24 4.72
N MET A 336 -29.09 5.94 5.03
CA MET A 336 -27.84 5.17 5.16
C MET A 336 -26.99 5.15 3.89
N LEU A 337 -27.63 5.12 2.72
CA LEU A 337 -26.92 5.25 1.43
C LEU A 337 -26.07 6.52 1.41
N VAL A 338 -26.64 7.65 1.79
CA VAL A 338 -25.94 8.95 1.78
C VAL A 338 -25.00 9.10 2.97
N TRP A 339 -25.42 8.70 4.17
CA TRP A 339 -24.70 8.95 5.42
C TRP A 339 -23.49 8.06 5.62
N TYR A 340 -23.53 6.81 5.13
CA TYR A 340 -22.48 5.81 5.34
C TYR A 340 -21.96 5.22 4.03
N PHE A 341 -22.82 4.69 3.15
CA PHE A 341 -22.35 3.89 2.01
C PHE A 341 -21.64 4.73 0.94
N LEU A 342 -22.13 5.92 0.59
CA LEU A 342 -21.44 6.82 -0.33
C LEU A 342 -20.08 7.29 0.22
N PRO A 343 -19.95 7.76 1.49
CA PRO A 343 -18.65 7.97 2.12
C PRO A 343 -17.75 6.74 2.11
N TYR A 344 -18.30 5.56 2.41
CA TYR A 344 -17.56 4.31 2.41
C TYR A 344 -16.97 3.99 1.02
N LEU A 345 -17.71 4.24 -0.07
CA LEU A 345 -17.18 4.10 -1.42
C LEU A 345 -16.02 5.07 -1.69
N TRP A 346 -16.04 6.28 -1.13
CA TRP A 346 -14.87 7.17 -1.17
C TRP A 346 -13.69 6.60 -0.40
N VAL A 347 -13.90 6.01 0.78
CA VAL A 347 -12.81 5.32 1.53
C VAL A 347 -12.19 4.21 0.68
N ASN A 348 -13.03 3.41 0.00
CA ASN A 348 -12.58 2.34 -0.90
C ASN A 348 -11.77 2.90 -2.08
N HIS A 349 -12.27 3.95 -2.71
CA HIS A 349 -11.58 4.63 -3.80
C HIS A 349 -10.20 5.11 -3.36
N TRP A 350 -10.11 5.84 -2.25
CA TRP A 350 -8.84 6.37 -1.77
C TRP A 350 -7.84 5.27 -1.42
N LEU A 351 -8.30 4.21 -0.74
CA LEU A 351 -7.48 3.04 -0.46
C LEU A 351 -6.87 2.45 -1.74
N VAL A 352 -7.69 2.23 -2.75
CA VAL A 352 -7.22 1.64 -4.02
C VAL A 352 -6.33 2.61 -4.79
N ALA A 353 -6.67 3.90 -4.87
CA ALA A 353 -5.90 4.90 -5.58
C ALA A 353 -4.49 5.09 -4.98
N ILE A 354 -4.43 5.24 -3.64
CA ILE A 354 -3.19 5.44 -2.90
C ILE A 354 -2.27 4.24 -3.09
N THR A 355 -2.77 3.04 -2.78
CA THR A 355 -1.96 1.81 -2.85
C THR A 355 -1.56 1.46 -4.28
N PHE A 356 -2.43 1.72 -5.27
CA PHE A 356 -2.07 1.57 -6.68
C PHE A 356 -0.88 2.47 -7.05
N LEU A 357 -0.95 3.76 -6.70
CA LEU A 357 0.09 4.72 -7.11
C LEU A 357 1.40 4.61 -6.33
N GLN A 358 1.36 4.03 -5.14
CA GLN A 358 2.50 3.69 -4.30
C GLN A 358 3.30 2.50 -4.84
N HIS A 359 2.62 1.58 -5.54
CA HIS A 359 3.18 0.30 -6.01
C HIS A 359 3.25 0.17 -7.53
N THR A 360 2.63 1.09 -8.28
CA THR A 360 2.59 1.07 -9.74
C THR A 360 3.07 2.40 -10.31
N ASP A 361 4.28 2.41 -10.85
CA ASP A 361 4.85 3.53 -11.59
C ASP A 361 5.82 3.03 -12.67
N PRO A 362 5.96 3.73 -13.80
CA PRO A 362 6.90 3.36 -14.87
C PRO A 362 8.36 3.21 -14.40
N SER A 363 8.76 3.89 -13.31
CA SER A 363 10.12 3.82 -12.75
C SER A 363 10.39 2.62 -11.84
N LEU A 364 9.35 1.90 -11.40
CA LEU A 364 9.50 0.85 -10.39
C LEU A 364 9.92 -0.50 -11.00
N PRO A 365 10.96 -1.15 -10.46
CA PRO A 365 11.35 -2.49 -10.83
C PRO A 365 10.45 -3.54 -10.17
N HIS A 366 10.33 -4.70 -10.81
CA HIS A 366 9.82 -5.93 -10.23
C HIS A 366 10.87 -7.02 -10.35
N TYR A 367 10.85 -8.00 -9.45
CA TYR A 367 11.93 -8.98 -9.36
C TYR A 367 11.41 -10.41 -9.40
N MET A 368 12.04 -11.22 -10.23
CA MET A 368 11.98 -12.67 -10.09
C MET A 368 12.63 -13.10 -8.76
N PRO A 369 12.22 -14.23 -8.17
CA PRO A 369 12.68 -14.65 -6.84
C PRO A 369 14.21 -14.67 -6.67
N GLU A 370 14.94 -15.02 -7.72
CA GLU A 370 16.39 -15.17 -7.72
C GLU A 370 17.13 -13.82 -7.73
N SER A 371 16.44 -12.73 -8.07
CA SER A 371 16.97 -11.36 -8.14
C SER A 371 16.34 -10.43 -7.10
N TRP A 372 15.51 -10.97 -6.22
CA TRP A 372 14.85 -10.22 -5.16
C TRP A 372 15.60 -10.36 -3.84
N ASN A 373 15.69 -9.26 -3.10
CA ASN A 373 15.96 -9.27 -1.67
C ASN A 373 15.10 -8.20 -1.00
N TYR A 374 15.08 -8.17 0.33
CA TYR A 374 14.23 -7.24 1.08
C TYR A 374 14.49 -5.77 0.71
N ILE A 375 15.76 -5.37 0.54
CA ILE A 375 16.11 -3.97 0.23
C ILE A 375 15.63 -3.54 -1.14
N ARG A 376 15.82 -4.41 -2.14
CA ARG A 376 15.36 -4.19 -3.51
C ARG A 376 13.84 -4.12 -3.57
N GLY A 377 13.16 -4.96 -2.80
CA GLY A 377 11.70 -4.95 -2.68
C GLY A 377 11.16 -3.70 -2.02
N ALA A 378 11.72 -3.29 -0.87
CA ALA A 378 11.32 -2.05 -0.20
C ALA A 378 11.59 -0.80 -1.06
N ALA A 379 12.69 -0.79 -1.84
CA ALA A 379 13.00 0.26 -2.81
C ALA A 379 12.03 0.31 -3.99
N ALA A 380 11.25 -0.74 -4.25
CA ALA A 380 10.29 -0.83 -5.34
C ALA A 380 8.93 -0.19 -4.99
N THR A 381 8.99 0.97 -4.35
CA THR A 381 7.84 1.79 -3.96
C THR A 381 8.14 3.26 -4.27
N ILE A 382 7.10 4.08 -4.35
CA ILE A 382 7.23 5.50 -4.72
C ILE A 382 6.36 6.37 -3.81
N ASP A 383 6.93 7.50 -3.39
CA ASP A 383 6.18 8.54 -2.67
C ASP A 383 5.47 9.47 -3.65
N ARG A 384 4.27 9.91 -3.28
CA ARG A 384 3.49 10.90 -4.03
C ARG A 384 3.18 12.09 -3.13
N GLU A 385 2.53 13.12 -3.66
CA GLU A 385 2.09 14.28 -2.88
C GLU A 385 0.60 14.52 -3.08
N PHE A 386 -0.13 14.66 -1.97
CA PHE A 386 -1.54 15.04 -1.99
C PHE A 386 -1.85 16.24 -1.09
N GLY A 387 -0.85 17.09 -0.89
CA GLY A 387 -0.97 18.41 -0.27
C GLY A 387 -1.48 18.32 1.17
N PHE A 388 -2.33 19.28 1.52
CA PHE A 388 -2.95 19.33 2.85
C PHE A 388 -3.74 18.05 3.16
N ILE A 389 -4.46 17.50 2.18
CA ILE A 389 -5.29 16.31 2.39
C ILE A 389 -4.41 15.12 2.76
N GLY A 390 -3.38 14.82 1.96
CA GLY A 390 -2.45 13.72 2.24
C GLY A 390 -1.78 13.86 3.61
N ARG A 391 -1.20 15.03 3.87
CA ARG A 391 -0.38 15.27 5.07
C ARG A 391 -1.15 15.41 6.38
N GLN A 392 -2.39 15.91 6.33
CA GLN A 392 -3.15 16.22 7.55
C GLN A 392 -4.34 15.28 7.76
N LEU A 393 -5.05 14.92 6.70
CA LEU A 393 -6.25 14.08 6.79
C LEU A 393 -5.94 12.60 6.61
N LEU A 394 -4.95 12.29 5.76
CA LEU A 394 -4.54 10.91 5.45
C LEU A 394 -3.22 10.52 6.13
N HIS A 395 -2.81 11.31 7.12
CA HIS A 395 -1.67 11.03 8.01
C HIS A 395 -0.34 10.81 7.29
N GLY A 396 -0.13 11.42 6.11
CA GLY A 396 1.16 11.36 5.40
C GLY A 396 1.45 10.03 4.71
N ILE A 397 0.49 9.10 4.67
CA ILE A 397 0.69 7.76 4.07
C ILE A 397 1.08 7.84 2.59
N ILE A 398 0.63 8.89 1.89
CA ILE A 398 0.93 9.12 0.47
C ILE A 398 2.36 9.61 0.29
N GLU A 399 2.84 10.42 1.24
CA GLU A 399 4.08 11.17 1.16
C GLU A 399 5.31 10.43 1.74
N THR A 400 5.11 9.40 2.58
CA THR A 400 6.19 8.70 3.29
C THR A 400 6.13 7.18 3.14
N HIS A 401 5.59 6.69 2.03
CA HIS A 401 5.37 5.26 1.78
C HIS A 401 6.66 4.47 1.54
N VAL A 402 7.67 5.07 0.93
CA VAL A 402 8.99 4.45 0.76
C VAL A 402 9.57 4.10 2.12
N LEU A 403 9.59 5.07 3.06
CA LEU A 403 9.99 4.80 4.45
C LEU A 403 9.13 3.71 5.06
N HIS A 404 7.82 3.78 4.86
CA HIS A 404 6.88 2.80 5.41
C HIS A 404 7.24 1.36 4.99
N HIS A 405 7.71 1.11 3.77
CA HIS A 405 8.16 -0.22 3.34
C HIS A 405 9.48 -0.67 3.96
N TYR A 406 10.38 0.26 4.24
CA TYR A 406 11.63 -0.04 4.96
C TYR A 406 11.40 -0.28 6.45
N VAL A 407 10.60 0.58 7.10
CA VAL A 407 10.43 0.59 8.55
C VAL A 407 8.99 0.96 8.93
N SER A 408 8.04 0.09 8.62
CA SER A 408 6.61 0.31 8.91
C SER A 408 6.24 0.46 10.38
N THR A 409 7.17 0.22 11.31
CA THR A 409 6.95 0.39 12.75
C THR A 409 7.15 1.82 13.25
N ILE A 410 7.67 2.72 12.42
CA ILE A 410 7.76 4.16 12.71
C ILE A 410 6.35 4.75 12.57
N PRO A 411 5.83 5.44 13.60
CA PRO A 411 4.52 6.06 13.52
C PRO A 411 4.53 7.22 12.54
N PHE A 412 3.40 7.42 11.86
CA PHE A 412 3.22 8.46 10.85
C PHE A 412 3.62 9.89 11.29
N TYR A 413 3.49 10.24 12.58
CA TYR A 413 3.88 11.57 13.07
C TYR A 413 5.40 11.79 13.13
N ASN A 414 6.19 10.73 13.03
CA ASN A 414 7.65 10.76 12.92
C ASN A 414 8.15 10.42 11.50
N ALA A 415 7.25 10.04 10.59
CA ALA A 415 7.61 9.49 9.29
C ALA A 415 8.27 10.51 8.35
N ASP A 416 7.90 11.79 8.40
CA ASP A 416 8.54 12.83 7.57
C ASP A 416 10.05 12.94 7.87
N GLU A 417 10.43 13.02 9.16
CA GLU A 417 11.83 13.14 9.58
C GLU A 417 12.64 11.89 9.22
N ALA A 418 12.08 10.70 9.48
CA ALA A 418 12.71 9.45 9.11
C ALA A 418 12.83 9.29 7.58
N SER A 419 11.88 9.82 6.80
CA SER A 419 11.96 9.80 5.33
C SER A 419 13.12 10.66 4.84
N GLU A 420 13.31 11.85 5.40
CA GLU A 420 14.46 12.71 5.09
C GLU A 420 15.81 12.07 5.46
N ALA A 421 15.84 11.25 6.51
CA ALA A 421 17.02 10.50 6.88
C ALA A 421 17.39 9.43 5.84
N ILE A 422 16.43 8.59 5.43
CA ILE A 422 16.70 7.49 4.50
C ILE A 422 16.99 7.98 3.08
N LYS A 423 16.45 9.13 2.66
CA LYS A 423 16.76 9.77 1.36
C LYS A 423 18.27 9.93 1.15
N LYS A 424 19.02 10.26 2.22
CA LYS A 424 20.47 10.46 2.17
C LYS A 424 21.23 9.15 1.90
N VAL A 425 20.70 8.03 2.38
CA VAL A 425 21.27 6.69 2.17
C VAL A 425 20.88 6.15 0.79
N MET A 426 19.60 6.23 0.45
CA MET A 426 19.07 5.71 -0.81
C MET A 426 19.57 6.51 -2.02
N GLY A 427 19.80 7.81 -1.88
CA GLY A 427 20.21 8.70 -2.95
C GLY A 427 19.32 8.55 -4.19
N ARG A 428 19.92 8.17 -5.31
CA ARG A 428 19.24 7.93 -6.59
C ARG A 428 18.17 6.83 -6.58
N HIS A 429 18.18 5.95 -5.59
CA HIS A 429 17.24 4.84 -5.48
C HIS A 429 15.93 5.26 -4.81
N TYR A 430 15.91 6.41 -4.13
CA TYR A 430 14.67 6.97 -3.59
C TYR A 430 13.77 7.45 -4.72
N ARG A 431 12.52 6.96 -4.76
CA ARG A 431 11.55 7.31 -5.80
C ARG A 431 10.46 8.19 -5.21
N SER A 432 10.23 9.32 -5.85
CA SER A 432 9.11 10.20 -5.55
C SER A 432 8.61 10.86 -6.82
N ASP A 433 7.31 11.05 -6.92
CA ASP A 433 6.67 11.87 -7.94
C ASP A 433 5.66 12.81 -7.27
N VAL A 434 6.13 14.04 -7.07
CA VAL A 434 5.42 15.10 -6.33
C VAL A 434 5.07 16.30 -7.23
N GLU A 435 5.41 16.22 -8.52
CA GLU A 435 5.19 17.32 -9.46
C GLU A 435 3.69 17.58 -9.66
N GLY A 436 3.28 18.83 -9.51
CA GLY A 436 1.86 19.22 -9.65
C GLY A 436 0.98 18.87 -8.44
N GLY A 437 1.55 18.39 -7.34
CA GLY A 437 0.84 18.12 -6.07
C GLY A 437 -0.38 17.22 -6.27
N SER A 438 -1.52 17.61 -5.70
CA SER A 438 -2.77 16.83 -5.80
C SER A 438 -3.23 16.60 -7.24
N PHE A 439 -3.04 17.56 -8.16
CA PHE A 439 -3.35 17.33 -9.58
C PHE A 439 -2.38 16.35 -10.23
N GLY A 440 -1.11 16.38 -9.80
CA GLY A 440 -0.09 15.39 -10.16
C GLY A 440 -0.48 13.97 -9.78
N PHE A 441 -0.96 13.78 -8.54
CA PHE A 441 -1.48 12.49 -8.06
C PHE A 441 -2.63 11.97 -8.95
N ILE A 442 -3.62 12.82 -9.27
CA ILE A 442 -4.73 12.43 -10.14
C ILE A 442 -4.24 12.12 -11.57
N ARG A 443 -3.27 12.89 -12.10
CA ARG A 443 -2.64 12.60 -13.39
C ARG A 443 -1.86 11.30 -13.38
N ALA A 444 -1.21 10.97 -12.26
CA ALA A 444 -0.47 9.73 -12.08
C ALA A 444 -1.39 8.50 -12.18
N MET A 445 -2.65 8.57 -11.72
CA MET A 445 -3.64 7.49 -11.90
C MET A 445 -3.76 7.10 -13.37
N TRP A 446 -3.97 8.10 -14.22
CA TRP A 446 -4.09 7.90 -15.67
C TRP A 446 -2.77 7.43 -16.29
N ARG A 447 -1.65 8.08 -15.92
CA ARG A 447 -0.32 7.74 -16.43
C ARG A 447 0.05 6.30 -16.09
N SER A 448 -0.02 5.89 -14.82
CA SER A 448 0.30 4.53 -14.41
C SER A 448 -0.60 3.52 -15.12
N ALA A 449 -1.91 3.76 -15.24
CA ALA A 449 -2.81 2.86 -15.96
C ALA A 449 -2.47 2.69 -17.46
N ARG A 450 -1.97 3.75 -18.12
CA ARG A 450 -1.55 3.70 -19.54
C ARG A 450 -0.17 3.08 -19.74
N TRP A 451 0.76 3.31 -18.81
CA TRP A 451 2.17 2.94 -18.99
C TRP A 451 2.48 1.53 -18.43
N CYS A 452 1.74 1.08 -17.42
CA CYS A 452 2.05 -0.11 -16.63
C CYS A 452 1.12 -1.29 -16.97
N GLN A 453 1.32 -1.93 -18.14
CA GLN A 453 0.42 -3.00 -18.62
C GLN A 453 0.92 -4.43 -18.31
N TRP A 454 2.22 -4.69 -18.50
CA TRP A 454 2.90 -5.93 -18.10
C TRP A 454 4.35 -5.64 -17.76
N VAL A 455 5.06 -6.60 -17.18
CA VAL A 455 6.50 -6.49 -16.92
C VAL A 455 7.31 -7.51 -17.72
N GLU A 456 8.51 -7.11 -18.13
CA GLU A 456 9.49 -7.96 -18.81
C GLU A 456 10.93 -7.45 -18.56
N PRO A 457 11.97 -8.28 -18.74
CA PRO A 457 13.35 -7.84 -18.57
C PRO A 457 13.77 -6.82 -19.64
N SER A 458 14.77 -6.01 -19.33
CA SER A 458 15.40 -5.13 -20.34
C SER A 458 16.15 -5.95 -21.41
N GLU A 459 16.11 -5.52 -22.67
CA GLU A 459 16.83 -6.20 -23.78
C GLU A 459 18.34 -6.34 -23.50
N GLY A 460 18.94 -5.34 -22.86
CA GLY A 460 20.35 -5.33 -22.47
C GLY A 460 20.69 -6.06 -21.17
N ALA A 461 19.71 -6.70 -20.52
CA ALA A 461 19.90 -7.36 -19.22
C ALA A 461 20.75 -8.63 -19.33
N LYS A 462 21.67 -8.82 -18.38
CA LYS A 462 22.59 -9.97 -18.32
C LYS A 462 22.59 -10.58 -16.93
N GLY A 463 22.87 -11.88 -16.84
CA GLY A 463 22.94 -12.61 -15.58
C GLY A 463 21.71 -12.40 -14.71
N GLU A 464 21.92 -11.96 -13.47
CA GLU A 464 20.87 -11.63 -12.49
C GLU A 464 19.97 -10.47 -12.96
N GLY A 465 20.46 -9.59 -13.84
CA GLY A 465 19.64 -8.52 -14.42
C GLY A 465 18.45 -9.04 -15.24
N LYS A 466 18.49 -10.27 -15.74
CA LYS A 466 17.34 -10.89 -16.43
C LYS A 466 16.15 -11.12 -15.48
N GLY A 467 16.38 -11.18 -14.17
CA GLY A 467 15.33 -11.25 -13.16
C GLY A 467 14.84 -9.88 -12.69
N VAL A 468 15.35 -8.77 -13.23
CA VAL A 468 14.85 -7.41 -12.96
C VAL A 468 13.94 -6.99 -14.13
N LEU A 469 12.67 -6.80 -13.82
CA LEU A 469 11.59 -6.57 -14.78
C LEU A 469 11.09 -5.13 -14.64
N PHE A 470 10.70 -4.53 -15.76
CA PHE A 470 10.09 -3.20 -15.80
C PHE A 470 8.81 -3.24 -16.60
N PHE A 471 7.92 -2.29 -16.32
CA PHE A 471 6.69 -2.17 -17.06
C PHE A 471 6.92 -1.91 -18.54
N ARG A 472 6.02 -2.41 -19.38
CA ARG A 472 5.92 -2.11 -20.80
C ARG A 472 4.44 -1.96 -21.17
N ASN A 473 4.21 -1.42 -22.35
CA ASN A 473 2.88 -1.14 -22.87
C ASN A 473 2.87 -1.28 -24.39
N THR A 474 1.67 -1.47 -24.95
CA THR A 474 1.42 -1.45 -26.39
C THR A 474 1.35 -0.02 -26.94
N ASN A 475 1.11 0.96 -26.05
CA ASN A 475 0.82 2.37 -26.38
C ASN A 475 1.99 3.16 -26.98
N GLY A 476 3.12 2.50 -27.26
CA GLY A 476 4.33 3.14 -27.78
C GLY A 476 5.00 4.10 -26.79
N LEU A 477 4.72 3.97 -25.48
CA LEU A 477 5.26 4.86 -24.44
C LEU A 477 6.51 4.24 -23.83
N GLY A 478 7.65 4.94 -23.92
CA GLY A 478 8.91 4.47 -23.38
C GLY A 478 9.62 3.42 -24.26
N PRO A 479 10.51 2.59 -23.69
CA PRO A 479 11.24 1.55 -24.42
C PRO A 479 10.29 0.55 -25.08
N LYS A 480 10.64 0.11 -26.30
CA LYS A 480 9.87 -0.90 -27.02
C LYS A 480 9.89 -2.23 -26.28
N PRO A 481 8.79 -2.99 -26.31
CA PRO A 481 8.79 -4.35 -25.80
C PRO A 481 9.82 -5.24 -26.53
N VAL A 482 10.44 -6.16 -25.81
CA VAL A 482 11.39 -7.15 -26.32
C VAL A 482 10.69 -7.99 -27.40
N LYS A 483 11.33 -8.26 -28.54
CA LYS A 483 10.69 -9.10 -29.57
C LYS A 483 10.53 -10.52 -29.03
N MET A 484 9.30 -11.07 -29.07
CA MET A 484 9.10 -12.49 -28.79
C MET A 484 9.76 -13.31 -29.90
N SER A 485 10.61 -14.26 -29.53
CA SER A 485 11.01 -15.32 -30.47
C SER A 485 9.75 -16.06 -30.90
N PRO A 486 9.59 -16.41 -32.18
CA PRO A 486 8.45 -17.24 -32.60
C PRO A 486 8.45 -18.54 -31.77
N PRO A 487 7.28 -19.05 -31.37
CA PRO A 487 7.20 -20.31 -30.65
C PRO A 487 7.91 -21.39 -31.46
N SER A 488 8.78 -22.17 -30.81
CA SER A 488 9.47 -23.26 -31.49
C SER A 488 8.41 -24.24 -32.02
N GLU A 489 8.55 -24.65 -33.28
CA GLU A 489 7.64 -25.59 -33.97
C GLU A 489 7.49 -26.95 -33.26
N SER A 490 8.25 -27.20 -32.18
CA SER A 490 8.20 -28.41 -31.37
C SER A 490 6.95 -28.58 -30.49
N ALA A 491 6.01 -27.61 -30.46
CA ALA A 491 4.81 -27.68 -29.62
C ALA A 491 3.50 -28.00 -30.40
N VAL A 492 3.59 -28.33 -31.70
CA VAL A 492 2.42 -28.72 -32.52
C VAL A 492 2.39 -30.23 -32.82
N ALA A 493 3.35 -31.00 -32.28
CA ALA A 493 3.35 -32.45 -32.38
C ALA A 493 3.49 -33.09 -31.00
N GLN A 494 2.39 -33.09 -30.22
CA GLN A 494 2.10 -34.10 -29.20
C GLN A 494 0.63 -34.09 -28.80
#